data_AF-A0A382SDV2-F1
#
_entry.id   AF-A0A382SDV2-F1
#
_cell.length_a   1.000
_cell.length_b   1.000
_cell.length_c   1.000
_cell.angle_alpha   90.00
_cell.angle_beta   90.00
_cell.angle_gamma   90.00
#
_symmetry.space_group_name_H-M   'P 1'
#
loop_
_entity.id
_entity.type
_entity.pdbx_description
1 polymer ?
#
loop_
_entity_poly.entity_id
_entity_poly.type
_entity_poly.pdbx_seq_one_letter_code
_entity_poly.pdbx_strand_id
1 'polypeptide(L)'
;MKLVISTQYLENYGDEINPHWKPKGGSEYIVSVDSNDASIVKEILPFIEYRNEYSEEYALGVSMEADDYESWFEKAQKEDPSEDGIHFEPRLEKVDGVWKKTTKFESSRGSWIRTWDLGIGNETSNFVEKVY
;
A
#
# COMPACT_ATOMS: atom_id res chain seq x y z
N MET A 1 14.19 10.38 2.65
CA MET A 1 14.30 8.91 2.61
C MET A 1 12.89 8.31 2.57
N LYS A 2 12.76 7.04 2.22
CA LYS A 2 11.49 6.32 2.28
C LYS A 2 11.62 5.10 3.18
N LEU A 3 10.60 4.85 3.99
CA LEU A 3 10.40 3.56 4.63
C LEU A 3 9.52 2.73 3.69
N VAL A 4 9.97 1.53 3.32
CA VAL A 4 9.22 0.61 2.46
C VAL A 4 8.78 -0.58 3.31
N ILE A 5 7.49 -0.90 3.27
CA ILE A 5 6.89 -2.04 3.97
C ILE A 5 6.35 -2.99 2.91
N SER A 6 6.95 -4.17 2.77
CA SER A 6 6.44 -5.21 1.87
C SER A 6 5.40 -6.06 2.59
N THR A 7 4.31 -6.41 1.91
CA THR A 7 3.20 -7.18 2.49
C THR A 7 2.97 -8.51 1.78
N GLN A 8 2.24 -9.41 2.45
CA GLN A 8 1.59 -10.56 1.84
C GLN A 8 0.08 -10.45 2.11
N TYR A 9 -0.68 -10.41 1.03
CA TYR A 9 -2.14 -10.52 1.03
C TYR A 9 -2.57 -11.97 0.82
N LEU A 10 -3.56 -12.42 1.60
CA LEU A 10 -4.16 -13.75 1.53
C LEU A 10 -5.67 -13.62 1.43
N GLU A 11 -6.26 -14.50 0.63
CA GLU A 11 -7.71 -14.68 0.56
C GLU A 11 -8.09 -16.04 1.15
N ASN A 12 -9.13 -16.06 1.99
CA ASN A 12 -9.74 -17.28 2.49
C ASN A 12 -10.77 -17.78 1.48
N TYR A 13 -10.53 -18.96 0.92
CA TYR A 13 -11.48 -19.68 0.08
C TYR A 13 -12.25 -20.77 0.86
N GLY A 14 -12.05 -20.85 2.17
CA GLY A 14 -12.77 -21.72 3.08
C GLY A 14 -13.81 -20.96 3.90
N ASP A 15 -14.23 -21.56 5.01
CA ASP A 15 -15.11 -20.94 6.00
C ASP A 15 -14.36 -20.65 7.32
N GLU A 16 -15.07 -20.11 8.31
CA GLU A 16 -14.48 -19.78 9.62
C GLU A 16 -13.97 -21.02 10.37
N ILE A 17 -14.59 -22.19 10.15
CA ILE A 17 -14.26 -23.45 10.83
C ILE A 17 -13.12 -24.17 10.10
N ASN A 18 -13.12 -24.14 8.78
CA ASN A 18 -12.17 -24.80 7.89
C ASN A 18 -11.56 -23.78 6.92
N PRO A 19 -10.64 -22.93 7.39
CA PRO A 19 -10.04 -21.91 6.56
C PRO A 19 -9.12 -22.52 5.49
N HIS A 20 -9.12 -21.93 4.30
CA HIS A 20 -8.20 -22.24 3.22
C HIS A 20 -7.60 -20.94 2.66
N TRP A 21 -6.47 -20.54 3.26
CA TRP A 21 -5.76 -19.30 2.93
C TRP A 21 -4.87 -19.47 1.72
N LYS A 22 -5.15 -18.70 0.66
CA LYS A 22 -4.33 -18.67 -0.56
C LYS A 22 -3.57 -17.35 -0.65
N PRO A 23 -2.21 -17.37 -0.73
CA PRO A 23 -1.43 -16.16 -0.94
C PRO A 23 -1.69 -15.58 -2.34
N LYS A 24 -1.80 -14.25 -2.42
CA LYS A 24 -2.13 -13.48 -3.64
C LYS A 24 -1.04 -12.47 -4.03
N GLY A 25 0.16 -12.62 -3.48
CA GLY A 25 1.19 -11.58 -3.53
C GLY A 25 0.88 -10.48 -2.52
N GLY A 26 1.42 -9.29 -2.70
CA GLY A 26 1.15 -8.15 -1.82
C GLY A 26 1.64 -6.87 -2.48
N SER A 27 1.76 -5.82 -1.68
CA SER A 27 2.20 -4.49 -2.12
C SER A 27 3.42 -4.04 -1.36
N GLU A 28 4.10 -3.03 -1.90
CA GLU A 28 5.13 -2.29 -1.18
C GLU A 28 4.57 -0.93 -0.77
N TYR A 29 4.22 -0.74 0.50
CA TYR A 29 3.77 0.56 0.99
C TYR A 29 4.98 1.48 1.15
N ILE A 30 5.02 2.56 0.37
CA ILE A 30 6.13 3.50 0.37
C ILE A 30 5.75 4.72 1.22
N VAL A 31 6.38 4.80 2.39
CA VAL A 31 6.07 5.77 3.43
C VAL A 31 7.06 6.93 3.37
N SER A 32 6.54 8.16 3.35
CA SER A 32 7.36 9.35 3.53
C SER A 32 7.69 9.55 5.01
N VAL A 33 8.98 9.56 5.34
CA VAL A 33 9.48 9.70 6.72
C VAL A 33 10.64 10.68 6.78
N ASP A 34 10.68 11.50 7.83
CA ASP A 34 11.75 12.49 8.05
C ASP A 34 12.99 11.88 8.71
N SER A 35 12.86 10.68 9.30
CA SER A 35 13.96 10.00 10.00
C SER A 35 13.81 8.48 9.97
N ASN A 36 14.91 7.78 10.22
CA ASN A 36 14.93 6.32 10.39
C ASN A 36 14.63 5.95 11.86
N ASP A 37 13.41 6.21 12.32
CA ASP A 37 12.95 5.83 13.65
C ASP A 37 12.07 4.57 13.57
N ALA A 38 12.49 3.51 14.26
CA ALA A 38 11.75 2.26 14.35
C ALA A 38 10.36 2.41 14.99
N SER A 39 10.11 3.50 15.72
CA SER A 39 8.78 3.81 16.27
C SER A 39 7.74 4.05 15.18
N ILE A 40 8.15 4.59 14.01
CA ILE A 40 7.26 4.86 12.88
C ILE A 40 6.69 3.56 12.32
N VAL A 41 7.50 2.49 12.25
CA VAL A 41 7.02 1.17 11.81
C VAL A 41 5.89 0.68 12.72
N LYS A 42 6.07 0.77 14.05
CA LYS A 42 5.04 0.37 15.03
C LYS A 42 3.78 1.23 14.93
N GLU A 43 3.92 2.48 14.54
CA GLU A 43 2.80 3.38 14.31
C GLU A 43 2.02 3.01 13.05
N ILE A 44 2.71 2.62 11.97
CA ILE A 44 2.10 2.40 10.65
C ILE A 44 1.48 1.02 10.49
N LEU A 45 2.12 -0.03 11.01
CA LEU A 45 1.67 -1.41 10.82
C LEU A 45 0.19 -1.62 11.16
N PRO A 46 -0.37 -1.06 12.26
CA PRO A 46 -1.79 -1.20 12.55
C PRO A 46 -2.74 -0.64 11.48
N PHE A 47 -2.30 0.27 10.61
CA PHE A 47 -3.12 0.80 9.51
C PHE A 47 -3.07 -0.08 8.26
N ILE A 48 -2.07 -0.97 8.14
CA ILE A 48 -1.87 -1.86 6.98
C ILE A 48 -2.35 -3.27 7.32
N GLU A 49 -1.92 -3.80 8.46
CA GLU A 49 -2.16 -5.18 8.84
C GLU A 49 -3.59 -5.37 9.32
N TYR A 50 -4.23 -6.42 8.81
CA TYR A 50 -5.57 -6.80 9.23
C TYR A 50 -5.81 -8.28 8.96
N ARG A 51 -6.77 -8.84 9.69
CA ARG A 51 -7.26 -10.20 9.50
C ARG A 51 -8.74 -10.26 9.80
N ASN A 52 -9.52 -10.81 8.88
CA ASN A 52 -10.93 -11.13 9.08
C ASN A 52 -11.22 -12.54 8.53
N GLU A 53 -12.49 -12.92 8.41
CA GLU A 53 -12.89 -14.25 7.92
C GLU A 53 -12.57 -14.49 6.43
N TYR A 54 -12.42 -13.42 5.64
CA TYR A 54 -12.30 -13.46 4.18
C TYR A 54 -10.88 -13.19 3.69
N SER A 55 -10.14 -12.33 4.37
CA SER A 55 -8.82 -11.92 3.94
C SER A 55 -7.89 -11.53 5.09
N GLU A 56 -6.60 -11.57 4.79
CA GLU A 56 -5.52 -11.18 5.70
C GLU A 56 -4.44 -10.43 4.91
N GLU A 57 -3.91 -9.37 5.48
CA GLU A 57 -2.71 -8.71 5.00
C GLU A 57 -1.76 -8.50 6.18
N TYR A 58 -0.50 -8.91 6.02
CA TYR A 58 0.54 -8.72 7.04
C TYR A 58 1.86 -8.28 6.41
N ALA A 59 2.71 -7.59 7.17
CA ALA A 59 4.02 -7.17 6.72
C ALA A 59 5.00 -8.36 6.67
N LEU A 60 5.71 -8.49 5.56
CA LEU A 60 6.81 -9.44 5.38
C LEU A 60 8.14 -8.87 5.85
N GLY A 61 8.34 -7.56 5.67
CA GLY A 61 9.59 -6.90 6.02
C GLY A 61 9.54 -5.39 5.82
N VAL A 62 10.58 -4.73 6.33
CA VAL A 62 10.76 -3.29 6.20
C VAL A 62 12.17 -2.98 5.72
N SER A 63 12.31 -1.97 4.85
CA SER A 63 13.60 -1.43 4.44
C SER A 63 13.58 0.10 4.40
N MET A 64 14.75 0.70 4.54
CA MET A 64 14.95 2.14 4.36
C MET A 64 15.61 2.37 3.01
N GLU A 65 14.98 3.21 2.18
CA GLU A 65 15.37 3.45 0.80
C GLU A 65 15.59 4.94 0.55
N ALA A 66 16.23 5.25 -0.58
CA ALA A 66 16.43 6.62 -1.05
C ALA A 66 15.09 7.30 -1.42
N ASP A 67 15.09 8.63 -1.55
CA ASP A 67 13.87 9.40 -1.87
C ASP A 67 13.31 9.12 -3.26
N ASP A 68 14.17 8.73 -4.19
CA ASP A 68 13.87 8.33 -5.55
C ASP A 68 13.58 6.83 -5.68
N TYR A 69 13.35 6.14 -4.56
CA TYR A 69 12.98 4.73 -4.59
C TYR A 69 11.70 4.49 -5.40
N GLU A 70 11.80 3.47 -6.25
CA GLU A 70 10.74 2.97 -7.10
C GLU A 70 10.74 1.45 -6.99
N SER A 71 9.55 0.88 -6.75
CA SER A 71 9.39 -0.56 -6.55
C SER A 71 9.73 -1.33 -7.81
N TRP A 72 10.02 -2.62 -7.67
CA TRP A 72 10.17 -3.49 -8.84
C TRP A 72 8.88 -3.56 -9.66
N PHE A 73 7.71 -3.53 -9.01
CA PHE A 73 6.40 -3.53 -9.67
C PHE A 73 6.17 -2.27 -10.53
N GLU A 74 6.53 -1.08 -10.02
CA GLU A 74 6.45 0.17 -10.76
C GLU A 74 7.43 0.18 -11.95
N LYS A 75 8.66 -0.34 -11.76
CA LYS A 75 9.66 -0.49 -12.83
C LYS A 75 9.19 -1.44 -13.93
N ALA A 76 8.69 -2.62 -13.57
CA ALA A 76 8.25 -3.63 -14.51
C ALA A 76 7.14 -3.12 -15.43
N GLN A 77 6.16 -2.39 -14.88
CA GLN A 77 5.10 -1.75 -15.67
C GLN A 77 5.61 -0.64 -16.59
N LYS A 78 6.71 0.04 -16.26
CA LYS A 78 7.30 1.07 -17.13
C LYS A 78 8.10 0.47 -18.28
N GLU A 79 8.77 -0.65 -18.03
CA GLU A 79 9.54 -1.38 -19.04
C GLU A 79 8.64 -2.09 -20.05
N ASP A 80 7.54 -2.69 -19.59
CA ASP A 80 6.51 -3.32 -20.43
C ASP A 80 5.13 -2.75 -20.09
N PRO A 81 4.81 -1.53 -20.56
CA PRO A 81 3.56 -0.86 -20.23
C PRO A 81 2.39 -1.60 -20.89
N SER A 82 1.51 -2.12 -20.04
CA SER A 82 0.20 -2.60 -20.50
C SER A 82 -0.54 -1.47 -21.22
N GLU A 83 -1.41 -1.81 -22.19
CA GLU A 83 -2.30 -0.81 -22.80
C GLU A 83 -3.19 -0.12 -21.75
N ASP A 84 -3.39 -0.77 -20.61
CA ASP A 84 -4.24 -0.33 -19.53
C ASP A 84 -3.57 0.74 -18.66
N GLY A 85 -2.27 1.01 -18.77
CA GLY A 85 -1.56 2.02 -18.00
C GLY A 85 -0.72 1.48 -16.84
N ILE A 86 -0.32 2.38 -15.93
CA ILE A 86 0.60 2.12 -14.83
C ILE A 86 -0.10 2.36 -13.50
N HIS A 87 -0.07 1.36 -12.64
CA HIS A 87 -0.50 1.44 -11.25
C HIS A 87 0.70 1.66 -10.34
N PHE A 88 0.63 2.68 -9.49
CA PHE A 88 1.68 2.97 -8.51
C PHE A 88 1.41 2.25 -7.19
N GLU A 89 2.48 1.94 -6.48
CA GLU A 89 2.38 1.39 -5.13
C GLU A 89 1.75 2.41 -4.16
N PRO A 90 1.07 1.95 -3.09
CA PRO A 90 0.48 2.85 -2.11
C PRO A 90 1.53 3.75 -1.46
N ARG A 91 1.27 5.06 -1.46
CA ARG A 91 2.09 6.05 -0.78
C ARG A 91 1.45 6.46 0.53
N LEU A 92 2.20 6.38 1.63
CA LEU A 92 1.74 6.81 2.95
C LEU A 92 2.46 8.07 3.40
N GLU A 93 1.70 9.03 3.93
CA GLU A 93 2.24 10.26 4.50
C GLU A 93 1.42 10.69 5.70
N LYS A 94 2.06 11.33 6.68
CA LYS A 94 1.39 11.88 7.84
C LYS A 94 1.17 13.37 7.64
N VAL A 95 -0.09 13.80 7.54
CA VAL A 95 -0.47 15.20 7.34
C VAL A 95 -1.34 15.63 8.51
N ASP A 96 -0.91 16.67 9.23
CA ASP A 96 -1.60 17.20 10.42
C ASP A 96 -1.94 16.13 11.47
N GLY A 97 -1.03 15.16 11.65
CA GLY A 97 -1.18 14.07 12.61
C GLY A 97 -1.98 12.86 12.10
N VAL A 98 -2.57 12.93 10.91
CA VAL A 98 -3.37 11.86 10.30
C VAL A 98 -2.57 11.17 9.20
N TRP A 99 -2.50 9.84 9.25
CA TRP A 99 -1.92 9.06 8.15
C TRP A 99 -2.87 9.02 6.97
N LYS A 100 -2.34 9.34 5.80
CA LYS A 100 -3.05 9.32 4.53
C LYS A 100 -2.44 8.25 3.63
N LYS A 101 -3.31 7.52 2.95
CA LYS A 101 -2.95 6.61 1.86
C LYS A 101 -3.28 7.27 0.54
N THR A 102 -2.31 7.32 -0.36
CA THR A 102 -2.50 7.77 -1.73
C THR A 102 -2.21 6.63 -2.69
N THR A 103 -3.09 6.42 -3.66
CA THR A 103 -2.86 5.54 -4.81
C THR A 103 -2.99 6.36 -6.09
N LYS A 104 -2.25 5.96 -7.11
CA LYS A 104 -2.17 6.70 -8.36
C LYS A 104 -2.19 5.73 -9.54
N PHE A 105 -2.76 6.21 -10.63
CA PHE A 105 -2.78 5.53 -11.91
C PHE A 105 -2.52 6.52 -13.04
N GLU A 106 -1.75 6.10 -14.05
CA GLU A 106 -1.46 6.90 -15.24
C GLU A 106 -1.61 6.08 -16.52
N SER A 107 -2.30 6.64 -17.52
CA SER A 107 -2.40 6.07 -18.86
C SER A 107 -2.44 7.18 -19.92
N SER A 108 -2.37 6.78 -21.19
CA SER A 108 -2.59 7.69 -22.32
C SER A 108 -4.02 8.23 -22.43
N ARG A 109 -4.99 7.59 -21.76
CA ARG A 109 -6.41 7.95 -21.79
C ARG A 109 -6.86 8.80 -20.60
N GLY A 110 -5.94 9.06 -19.66
CA GLY A 110 -6.20 9.82 -18.45
C GLY A 110 -5.49 9.23 -17.25
N SER A 111 -5.52 9.98 -16.15
CA SER A 111 -4.89 9.58 -14.89
C SER A 111 -5.74 9.96 -13.70
N TRP A 112 -5.49 9.32 -12.56
CA TRP A 112 -6.13 9.69 -11.31
C TRP A 112 -5.19 9.55 -10.12
N ILE A 113 -5.50 10.34 -9.09
CA ILE A 113 -4.92 10.24 -7.76
C ILE A 113 -6.06 10.13 -6.77
N ARG A 114 -6.01 9.10 -5.93
CA ARG A 114 -6.99 8.83 -4.87
C ARG A 114 -6.31 8.87 -3.52
N THR A 115 -6.91 9.59 -2.58
CA THR A 115 -6.40 9.73 -1.21
C THR A 115 -7.47 9.38 -0.20
N TRP A 116 -7.07 8.72 0.89
CA TRP A 116 -7.90 8.39 2.05
C TRP A 116 -7.15 8.71 3.33
N ASP A 117 -7.90 9.01 4.39
CA ASP A 117 -7.41 8.92 5.76
C ASP A 117 -7.43 7.46 6.20
N LEU A 118 -6.34 7.02 6.85
CA LEU A 118 -6.19 5.65 7.34
C LEU A 118 -6.73 5.49 8.76
N GLY A 119 -7.49 4.41 8.95
CA GLY A 119 -7.89 3.85 10.23
C GLY A 119 -7.24 2.48 10.44
N ILE A 120 -7.32 1.99 11.68
CA ILE A 120 -6.71 0.71 12.07
C ILE A 120 -7.37 -0.43 11.29
N GLY A 121 -6.59 -1.45 10.90
CA GLY A 121 -7.09 -2.62 10.19
C GLY A 121 -7.41 -2.34 8.72
N ASN A 122 -6.65 -1.45 8.07
CA ASN A 122 -6.88 -1.00 6.68
C ASN A 122 -8.24 -0.31 6.47
N GLU A 123 -8.84 0.22 7.54
CA GLU A 123 -10.00 1.10 7.43
C GLU A 123 -9.62 2.39 6.69
N THR A 124 -10.56 2.92 5.90
CA THR A 124 -10.35 4.17 5.15
C THR A 124 -11.53 5.11 5.29
N SER A 125 -11.25 6.41 5.31
CA SER A 125 -12.26 7.47 5.35
C SER A 125 -11.82 8.70 4.55
N ASN A 126 -12.68 9.71 4.45
CA ASN A 126 -12.39 10.99 3.81
C ASN A 126 -11.79 10.85 2.39
N PHE A 127 -12.43 10.01 1.56
CA PHE A 127 -12.02 9.76 0.19
C PHE A 127 -12.02 11.03 -0.67
N VAL A 128 -10.92 11.26 -1.38
CA VAL A 128 -10.77 12.31 -2.38
C VAL A 128 -10.18 11.72 -3.65
N GLU A 129 -10.78 12.01 -4.80
CA GLU A 129 -10.26 11.66 -6.13
C GLU A 129 -10.00 12.92 -6.95
N LYS A 130 -8.88 12.94 -7.66
CA LYS A 130 -8.56 13.93 -8.70
C LYS A 130 -8.30 13.19 -10.00
N VAL A 131 -8.97 13.60 -11.08
CA VAL A 131 -8.82 13.03 -12.42
C VAL A 131 -8.18 14.08 -13.32
N TYR A 132 -7.26 13.66 -14.18
CA TYR A 132 -6.53 14.51 -15.14
C TYR A 132 -6.60 13.94 -16.54
#